data_AF-A0A6A2YM84-F1
#
_entry.id   AF-A0A6A2YM84-F1
#
_cell.length_a   1.000
_cell.length_b   1.000
_cell.length_c   1.000
_cell.angle_alpha   90.00
_cell.angle_beta   90.00
_cell.angle_gamma   90.00
#
_symmetry.space_group_name_H-M   'P 1'
#
loop_
_entity.id
_entity.type
_entity.pdbx_description
1 polymer ?
#
loop_
_entity_poly.entity_id
_entity_poly.type
_entity_poly.pdbx_seq_one_letter_code
_entity_poly.pdbx_strand_id
1 'polypeptide(L)'
;MASHKRAPSYSPLISNRTSAADILKAYGVYVLACPFKKMRLSARAGGPPKLRITGIEFPQPGFRPDERVEETGRRLKRYCERFNVPFEYNVIAKKWETIQLEELKINKDEVVVVNCLYRLKNLPDDTLSSSSARDTVLKLIRSINPEFKEALFHFSAQFDIFEANVSREDPQRMMFGREILGRDIMNVVACEGIERVERPKTYKQWQARTLRAGFKPIPLDEVLVKKVKNLVQSNYNRDFILDVDGRWMLQGWKGRALIALSCWKPARN
;
A
#
# COMPACT_ATOMS: atom_id res chain seq x y z
N MET A 1 1.73 45.99 2.86
CA MET A 1 2.62 44.91 2.37
C MET A 1 2.51 43.74 3.34
N ALA A 2 1.74 42.72 2.99
CA ALA A 2 1.59 41.52 3.83
C ALA A 2 2.80 40.59 3.59
N SER A 3 3.56 40.29 4.64
CA SER A 3 4.68 39.36 4.57
C SER A 3 4.16 37.96 4.22
N HIS A 4 4.45 37.48 3.01
CA HIS A 4 4.34 36.06 2.70
C HIS A 4 5.37 35.30 3.55
N LYS A 5 4.91 34.76 4.69
CA LYS A 5 5.66 33.71 5.39
C LYS A 5 5.77 32.54 4.41
N ARG A 6 6.99 32.29 3.91
CA ARG A 6 7.29 31.06 3.14
C ARG A 6 6.79 29.86 3.95
N ALA A 7 5.97 29.02 3.33
CA ALA A 7 5.67 27.71 3.87
C ALA A 7 6.99 26.95 4.09
N PRO A 8 7.17 26.26 5.22
CA PRO A 8 8.38 25.52 5.49
C PRO A 8 8.59 24.46 4.41
N SER A 9 9.79 24.46 3.81
CA SER A 9 10.24 23.43 2.87
C SER A 9 10.06 22.05 3.48
N TYR A 10 9.36 21.15 2.78
CA TYR A 10 9.18 19.75 3.17
C TYR A 10 10.51 18.99 3.03
N SER A 11 11.43 19.21 3.97
CA SER A 11 12.55 18.29 4.18
C SER A 11 12.03 17.07 4.95
N PRO A 12 12.35 15.83 4.56
CA PRO A 12 11.89 14.66 5.29
C PRO A 12 12.34 14.77 6.74
N LEU A 13 11.41 14.70 7.69
CA LEU A 13 11.68 14.39 9.10
C LEU A 13 12.14 12.94 9.23
N ILE A 14 13.14 12.54 8.45
CA ILE A 14 13.99 11.42 8.81
C ILE A 14 15.10 12.12 9.57
N SER A 15 15.14 11.93 10.89
CA SER A 15 16.40 12.20 11.59
C SER A 15 17.51 11.51 10.81
N ASN A 16 18.58 12.22 10.41
CA ASN A 16 19.75 11.63 9.73
C ASN A 16 20.39 10.46 10.54
N ARG A 17 19.89 10.15 11.73
CA ARG A 17 20.28 9.03 12.60
C ARG A 17 19.40 7.78 12.46
N THR A 18 18.28 7.83 11.77
CA THR A 18 17.37 6.70 11.63
C THR A 18 17.83 5.79 10.49
N SER A 19 18.27 4.58 10.81
CA SER A 19 18.68 3.61 9.80
C SER A 19 17.48 2.96 9.08
N ALA A 20 17.68 2.53 7.84
CA ALA A 20 16.69 1.71 7.13
C ALA A 20 16.36 0.40 7.87
N ALA A 21 17.30 -0.13 8.66
CA ALA A 21 17.08 -1.30 9.50
C ALA A 21 16.09 -1.01 10.63
N ASP A 22 16.14 0.17 11.24
CA ASP A 22 15.23 0.54 12.33
C ASP A 22 13.82 0.84 11.80
N ILE A 23 13.73 1.44 10.61
CA ILE A 23 12.45 1.55 9.89
C ILE A 23 11.85 0.16 9.65
N LEU A 24 12.64 -0.81 9.19
CA LEU A 24 12.17 -2.18 8.95
C LEU A 24 11.73 -2.90 10.24
N LYS A 25 12.45 -2.70 11.35
CA LYS A 25 12.05 -3.24 12.67
C LYS A 25 10.72 -2.63 13.14
N ALA A 26 10.55 -1.32 13.01
CA ALA A 26 9.30 -0.63 13.33
C ALA A 26 8.11 -1.13 12.49
N TYR A 27 8.32 -1.32 11.19
CA TYR A 27 7.33 -1.97 10.33
C TYR A 27 7.06 -3.42 10.74
N GLY A 28 8.08 -4.16 11.18
CA GLY A 28 7.92 -5.52 11.71
C GLY A 28 6.99 -5.60 12.92
N VAL A 29 7.19 -4.69 13.89
CA VAL A 29 6.30 -4.57 15.06
C VAL A 29 4.87 -4.20 14.65
N TYR A 30 4.71 -3.29 13.69
CA TYR A 30 3.39 -2.97 13.12
C TYR A 30 2.70 -4.19 12.48
N VAL A 31 3.45 -5.00 11.72
CA VAL A 31 2.92 -6.22 11.09
C VAL A 31 2.55 -7.28 12.13
N LEU A 32 3.27 -7.38 13.25
CA LEU A 32 2.92 -8.31 14.33
C LEU A 32 1.70 -7.83 15.13
N ALA A 33 1.60 -6.52 15.35
CA ALA A 33 0.46 -5.91 16.04
C ALA A 33 -0.84 -5.96 15.20
N CYS A 34 -0.73 -6.03 13.87
CA CYS A 34 -1.89 -6.04 12.95
C CYS A 34 -2.11 -7.42 12.29
N PRO A 35 -3.29 -8.06 12.44
CA PRO A 35 -3.55 -9.43 11.96
C PRO A 35 -3.40 -9.66 10.45
N PHE A 36 -3.45 -8.60 9.64
CA PHE A 36 -3.96 -8.69 8.27
C PHE A 36 -2.93 -9.05 7.20
N LYS A 37 -1.71 -9.48 7.56
CA LYS A 37 -0.57 -9.56 6.62
C LYS A 37 0.08 -10.95 6.42
N LYS A 38 -0.51 -12.05 6.89
CA LYS A 38 0.03 -13.40 6.65
C LYS A 38 -0.61 -14.04 5.42
N MET A 39 0.13 -14.15 4.31
CA MET A 39 -0.27 -14.91 3.12
C MET A 39 0.83 -15.94 2.78
N ARG A 40 0.47 -17.21 2.59
CA ARG A 40 1.42 -18.33 2.47
C ARG A 40 1.28 -19.00 1.08
N LEU A 41 2.07 -18.56 0.11
CA LEU A 41 2.08 -19.12 -1.26
C LEU A 41 2.80 -20.47 -1.35
N SER A 42 3.74 -20.73 -0.44
CA SER A 42 4.58 -21.95 -0.43
C SER A 42 3.87 -23.22 0.01
N ALA A 43 2.64 -23.13 0.51
CA ALA A 43 1.90 -24.27 1.08
C ALA A 43 0.83 -24.85 0.14
N ARG A 44 0.90 -24.57 -1.17
CA ARG A 44 -0.08 -25.07 -2.15
C ARG A 44 0.14 -26.56 -2.45
N ALA A 45 -0.94 -27.33 -2.54
CA ALA A 45 -0.93 -28.69 -3.05
C ALA A 45 -0.54 -28.66 -4.53
N GLY A 46 0.69 -29.07 -4.86
CA GLY A 46 1.31 -28.93 -6.19
C GLY A 46 2.63 -28.16 -6.19
N GLY A 47 3.06 -27.62 -5.05
CA GLY A 47 4.28 -26.81 -4.95
C GLY A 47 4.05 -25.34 -5.29
N PRO A 48 5.04 -24.46 -5.04
CA PRO A 48 4.90 -23.04 -5.32
C PRO A 48 4.93 -22.76 -6.83
N PRO A 49 4.01 -21.94 -7.37
CA PRO A 49 4.08 -21.50 -8.76
C PRO A 49 5.30 -20.59 -8.99
N LYS A 50 5.76 -20.45 -10.25
CA LYS A 50 6.72 -19.40 -10.59
C LYS A 50 6.13 -18.04 -10.24
N LEU A 51 6.86 -17.26 -9.44
CA LEU A 51 6.47 -15.93 -9.00
C LEU A 51 7.32 -14.89 -9.74
N ARG A 52 6.66 -14.01 -10.49
CA ARG A 52 7.29 -12.84 -11.13
C ARG A 52 6.75 -11.57 -10.48
N ILE A 53 7.64 -10.70 -10.01
CA ILE A 53 7.26 -9.41 -9.43
C ILE A 53 7.92 -8.29 -10.23
N THR A 54 7.14 -7.30 -10.67
CA THR A 54 7.66 -6.04 -11.18
C THR A 54 7.58 -5.00 -10.07
N GLY A 55 8.73 -4.58 -9.53
CA GLY A 55 8.83 -3.51 -8.54
C GLY A 55 8.84 -2.15 -9.22
N ILE A 56 7.81 -1.35 -8.98
CA ILE A 56 7.66 0.00 -9.53
C ILE A 56 7.83 1.02 -8.41
N GLU A 57 8.81 1.91 -8.55
CA GLU A 57 9.11 2.94 -7.55
C GLU A 57 9.43 4.28 -8.23
N PHE A 58 9.31 5.38 -7.49
CA PHE A 58 9.84 6.67 -7.97
C PHE A 58 11.37 6.63 -7.97
N PRO A 59 12.03 7.28 -8.95
CA PRO A 59 13.48 7.35 -8.98
C PRO A 59 14.01 8.09 -7.76
N GLN A 60 15.04 7.54 -7.14
CA GLN A 60 15.74 8.21 -6.05
C GLN A 60 16.60 9.36 -6.57
N PRO A 61 16.81 10.41 -5.76
CA PRO A 61 17.82 11.43 -6.05
C PRO A 61 19.22 10.82 -6.14
N GLY A 62 20.07 11.39 -7.00
CA GLY A 62 21.47 10.98 -7.17
C GLY A 62 21.72 10.05 -8.36
N PHE A 63 22.90 9.42 -8.40
CA PHE A 63 23.40 8.66 -9.55
C PHE A 63 22.79 7.26 -9.71
N ARG A 64 22.08 6.76 -8.69
CA ARG A 64 21.50 5.40 -8.67
C ARG A 64 19.99 5.44 -8.37
N PRO A 65 19.16 5.90 -9.33
CA PRO A 65 17.74 6.15 -9.10
C PRO A 65 16.94 4.88 -8.75
N ASP A 66 17.42 3.69 -9.12
CA ASP A 66 16.77 2.39 -8.95
C ASP A 66 17.35 1.51 -7.81
N GLU A 67 18.44 1.92 -7.17
CA GLU A 67 19.20 1.08 -6.23
C GLU A 67 18.34 0.44 -5.13
N ARG A 68 17.42 1.19 -4.51
CA ARG A 68 16.55 0.66 -3.44
C ARG A 68 15.57 -0.38 -3.94
N VAL A 69 15.01 -0.20 -5.13
CA VAL A 69 14.03 -1.15 -5.70
C VAL A 69 14.75 -2.39 -6.22
N GLU A 70 15.98 -2.27 -6.73
CA GLU A 70 16.84 -3.42 -7.03
C GLU A 70 17.19 -4.23 -5.78
N GLU A 71 17.61 -3.57 -4.69
CA GLU A 71 17.97 -4.23 -3.44
C GLU A 71 16.77 -4.97 -2.84
N THR A 72 15.57 -4.42 -2.98
CA THR A 72 14.33 -5.12 -2.62
C THR A 72 14.17 -6.42 -3.41
N GLY A 73 14.40 -6.38 -4.73
CA GLY A 73 14.39 -7.55 -5.59
C GLY A 73 15.40 -8.62 -5.16
N ARG A 74 16.64 -8.23 -4.86
CA ARG A 74 17.70 -9.15 -4.37
C ARG A 74 17.31 -9.84 -3.06
N ARG A 75 16.67 -9.12 -2.13
CA ARG A 75 16.17 -9.68 -0.86
C ARG A 75 15.02 -10.65 -1.08
N LEU A 76 14.06 -10.29 -1.94
CA LEU A 76 12.93 -11.18 -2.27
C LEU A 76 13.39 -12.46 -2.95
N LYS A 77 14.38 -12.38 -3.86
CA LYS A 77 14.96 -13.55 -4.52
C LYS A 77 15.58 -14.52 -3.51
N ARG A 78 16.47 -14.01 -2.64
CA ARG A 78 17.06 -14.80 -1.54
C ARG A 78 16.02 -15.43 -0.63
N TYR A 79 14.91 -14.73 -0.37
CA TYR A 79 13.82 -15.27 0.42
C TYR A 79 13.09 -16.40 -0.32
N CYS A 80 12.76 -16.22 -1.60
CA CYS A 80 12.08 -17.23 -2.42
C CYS A 80 12.92 -18.51 -2.58
N GLU A 81 14.24 -18.38 -2.74
CA GLU A 81 15.19 -19.50 -2.80
C GLU A 81 15.09 -20.40 -1.55
N ARG A 82 14.95 -19.82 -0.34
CA ARG A 82 14.80 -20.59 0.90
C ARG A 82 13.56 -21.48 0.95
N PHE A 83 12.55 -21.15 0.14
CA PHE A 83 11.29 -21.90 0.08
C PHE A 83 11.10 -22.62 -1.26
N ASN A 84 12.16 -22.76 -2.05
CA ASN A 84 12.14 -23.38 -3.39
C ASN A 84 11.06 -22.79 -4.31
N VAL A 85 10.80 -21.47 -4.20
CA VAL A 85 9.87 -20.75 -5.06
C VAL A 85 10.63 -20.23 -6.29
N PRO A 86 10.31 -20.67 -7.52
CA PRO A 86 10.94 -20.12 -8.72
C PRO A 86 10.58 -18.64 -8.83
N PHE A 87 11.58 -17.74 -8.88
CA PHE A 87 11.36 -16.31 -8.72
C PHE A 87 12.08 -15.45 -9.76
N GLU A 88 11.38 -14.42 -10.23
CA GLU A 88 11.89 -13.41 -11.17
C GLU A 88 11.46 -12.01 -10.69
N TYR A 89 12.36 -11.03 -10.83
CA TYR A 89 12.10 -9.65 -10.42
C TYR A 89 12.51 -8.65 -11.48
N ASN A 90 11.57 -7.79 -11.89
CA ASN A 90 11.78 -6.69 -12.83
C ASN A 90 11.72 -5.36 -12.09
N VAL A 91 12.58 -4.41 -12.47
CA VAL A 91 12.70 -3.10 -11.82
C VAL A 91 12.23 -2.00 -12.76
N ILE A 92 11.39 -1.09 -12.26
CA ILE A 92 11.04 0.16 -12.93
C ILE A 92 11.17 1.31 -11.93
N ALA A 93 12.07 2.24 -12.19
CA ALA A 93 12.26 3.47 -11.42
C ALA A 93 11.91 4.70 -12.28
N LYS A 94 10.63 5.08 -12.33
CA LYS A 94 10.10 6.16 -13.19
C LYS A 94 8.95 6.91 -12.53
N LYS A 95 8.53 8.03 -13.13
CA LYS A 95 7.20 8.60 -12.86
C LYS A 95 6.13 7.64 -13.36
N TRP A 96 5.15 7.30 -12.54
CA TRP A 96 4.26 6.18 -12.82
C TRP A 96 3.34 6.43 -14.01
N GLU A 97 2.92 7.69 -14.17
CA GLU A 97 2.12 8.17 -15.29
C GLU A 97 2.86 8.14 -16.64
N THR A 98 4.18 7.86 -16.64
CA THR A 98 5.00 7.76 -17.87
C THR A 98 5.31 6.32 -18.28
N ILE A 99 4.91 5.33 -17.47
CA ILE A 99 5.20 3.92 -17.73
C ILE A 99 4.34 3.42 -18.87
N GLN A 100 4.96 2.75 -19.84
CA GLN A 100 4.26 2.07 -20.93
C GLN A 100 4.01 0.58 -20.61
N LEU A 101 2.98 0.00 -21.23
CA LEU A 101 2.54 -1.38 -20.96
C LEU A 101 3.63 -2.41 -21.23
N GLU A 102 4.40 -2.21 -22.30
CA GLU A 102 5.45 -3.11 -22.78
C GLU A 102 6.60 -3.21 -21.77
N GLU A 103 6.84 -2.15 -20.99
CA GLU A 103 7.89 -2.10 -19.97
C GLU A 103 7.62 -3.04 -18.78
N LEU A 104 6.37 -3.43 -18.57
CA LEU A 104 5.97 -4.34 -17.49
C LEU A 104 6.36 -5.80 -17.75
N LYS A 105 6.75 -6.11 -19.01
CA LYS A 105 7.18 -7.42 -19.49
C LYS A 105 6.20 -8.53 -19.09
N ILE A 106 4.92 -8.29 -19.34
CA ILE A 106 3.84 -9.22 -19.02
C ILE A 106 3.77 -10.31 -20.10
N ASN A 107 3.79 -11.56 -19.69
CA ASN A 107 3.59 -12.72 -20.55
C ASN A 107 2.09 -12.99 -20.70
N LYS A 108 1.66 -13.44 -21.88
CA LYS A 108 0.23 -13.68 -22.18
C LYS A 108 -0.41 -14.78 -21.32
N ASP A 109 0.39 -15.74 -20.86
CA ASP A 109 -0.09 -16.94 -20.18
C ASP A 109 -0.05 -16.85 -18.64
N GLU A 110 0.27 -15.69 -18.08
CA GLU A 110 0.39 -15.53 -16.63
C GLU A 110 -0.80 -14.79 -16.01
N VAL A 111 -1.14 -15.17 -14.78
CA VAL A 111 -2.13 -14.43 -13.99
C VAL A 111 -1.47 -13.18 -13.43
N VAL A 112 -1.95 -12.00 -13.84
CA VAL A 112 -1.42 -10.71 -13.38
C VAL A 112 -2.27 -10.16 -12.24
N VAL A 113 -1.59 -9.88 -11.12
CA VAL A 113 -2.16 -9.16 -9.98
C VAL A 113 -1.44 -7.83 -9.85
N VAL A 114 -2.21 -6.74 -9.81
CA VAL A 114 -1.67 -5.42 -9.50
C VAL A 114 -2.01 -5.08 -8.05
N ASN A 115 -0.98 -4.86 -7.24
CA ASN A 115 -1.09 -4.54 -5.83
C ASN A 115 -0.62 -3.10 -5.58
N CYS A 116 -1.56 -2.18 -5.33
CA CYS A 116 -1.26 -0.79 -5.03
C CYS A 116 -1.70 -0.45 -3.61
N LEU A 117 -0.86 -0.74 -2.62
CA LEU A 117 -1.20 -0.50 -1.21
C LEU A 117 -0.71 0.87 -0.76
N TYR A 118 -1.63 1.83 -0.59
CA TYR A 118 -1.33 3.17 -0.06
C TYR A 118 -0.41 4.02 -0.95
N ARG A 119 -0.27 3.71 -2.24
CA ARG A 119 0.72 4.38 -3.09
C ARG A 119 0.13 5.34 -4.12
N LEU A 120 -1.12 5.17 -4.55
CA LEU A 120 -1.76 6.13 -5.48
C LEU A 120 -1.84 7.55 -4.90
N LYS A 121 -1.77 7.71 -3.58
CA LYS A 121 -1.68 9.00 -2.90
C LYS A 121 -0.46 9.83 -3.34
N ASN A 122 0.65 9.16 -3.69
CA ASN A 122 1.88 9.81 -4.13
C ASN A 122 1.79 10.43 -5.53
N LEU A 123 0.73 10.14 -6.27
CA LEU A 123 0.48 10.77 -7.56
C LEU A 123 -0.29 12.08 -7.35
N PRO A 124 0.09 13.17 -8.05
CA PRO A 124 -0.68 14.40 -8.09
C PRO A 124 -2.14 14.14 -8.49
N ASP A 125 -3.04 14.90 -7.89
CA ASP A 125 -4.47 14.81 -8.12
C ASP A 125 -5.03 16.21 -8.32
N ASP A 126 -4.82 16.70 -9.54
CA ASP A 126 -5.45 17.91 -10.01
C ASP A 126 -6.89 17.59 -10.36
N THR A 127 -7.76 17.74 -9.36
CA THR A 127 -9.21 17.59 -9.49
C THR A 127 -9.87 18.64 -10.39
N LEU A 128 -9.08 19.59 -10.91
CA LEU A 128 -9.50 20.64 -11.85
C LEU A 128 -9.24 20.27 -13.32
N SER A 129 -8.50 19.19 -13.59
CA SER A 129 -8.21 18.69 -14.94
C SER A 129 -9.14 17.54 -15.32
N SER A 130 -9.45 17.41 -16.61
CA SER A 130 -10.20 16.28 -17.18
C SER A 130 -9.42 14.95 -17.15
N SER A 131 -8.11 14.98 -16.87
CA SER A 131 -7.26 13.81 -16.67
C SER A 131 -6.13 14.12 -15.69
N SER A 132 -5.95 13.28 -14.66
CA SER A 132 -4.86 13.41 -13.68
C SER A 132 -3.86 12.25 -13.78
N ALA A 133 -2.68 12.39 -13.16
CA ALA A 133 -1.65 11.33 -13.11
C ALA A 133 -2.21 10.00 -12.55
N ARG A 134 -3.09 10.08 -11.55
CA ARG A 134 -3.82 8.93 -11.01
C ARG A 134 -4.69 8.24 -12.06
N ASP A 135 -5.37 9.00 -12.93
CA ASP A 135 -6.21 8.42 -13.98
C ASP A 135 -5.37 7.77 -15.08
N THR A 136 -4.22 8.36 -15.44
CA THR A 136 -3.27 7.75 -16.37
C THR A 136 -2.77 6.41 -15.85
N VAL A 137 -2.39 6.33 -14.57
CA VAL A 137 -1.97 5.06 -13.95
C VAL A 137 -3.12 4.06 -13.88
N LEU A 138 -4.34 4.48 -13.54
CA LEU A 138 -5.51 3.58 -13.54
C LEU A 138 -5.84 3.06 -14.95
N LYS A 139 -5.66 3.88 -16.00
CA LYS A 139 -5.82 3.46 -17.40
C LYS A 139 -4.78 2.42 -17.80
N LEU A 140 -3.52 2.60 -17.39
CA LEU A 140 -2.46 1.59 -17.58
C LEU A 140 -2.80 0.29 -16.84
N ILE A 141 -3.23 0.38 -15.57
CA ILE A 141 -3.66 -0.80 -14.81
C ILE A 141 -4.82 -1.51 -15.53
N ARG A 142 -5.74 -0.77 -16.15
CA ARG A 142 -6.85 -1.36 -16.90
C ARG A 142 -6.38 -2.09 -18.15
N SER A 143 -5.42 -1.53 -18.90
CA SER A 143 -4.93 -2.14 -20.14
C SER A 143 -4.17 -3.45 -19.91
N ILE A 144 -3.58 -3.64 -18.72
CA ILE A 144 -2.98 -4.91 -18.28
C ILE A 144 -4.03 -6.04 -18.13
N ASN A 145 -5.29 -5.68 -17.93
CA ASN A 145 -6.37 -6.59 -17.53
C ASN A 145 -6.08 -7.49 -16.29
N PRO A 146 -5.65 -6.92 -15.15
CA PRO A 146 -5.28 -7.69 -13.95
C PRO A 146 -6.45 -7.88 -12.99
N GLU A 147 -6.23 -8.72 -11.97
CA GLU A 147 -6.91 -8.57 -10.68
C GLU A 147 -6.24 -7.43 -9.88
N PHE A 148 -6.97 -6.34 -9.63
CA PHE A 148 -6.44 -5.15 -8.95
C PHE A 148 -6.88 -5.08 -7.48
N LYS A 149 -5.95 -4.77 -6.56
CA LYS A 149 -6.17 -4.65 -5.10
C LYS A 149 -5.71 -3.30 -4.54
N GLU A 150 -6.54 -2.67 -3.70
CA GLU A 150 -6.33 -1.33 -3.09
C GLU A 150 -6.55 -1.35 -1.56
N ALA A 151 -5.90 -0.44 -0.81
CA ALA A 151 -6.02 -0.28 0.65
C ALA A 151 -5.94 1.20 1.13
N LEU A 152 -6.73 1.58 2.15
CA LEU A 152 -6.84 2.96 2.68
C LEU A 152 -6.58 3.06 4.19
N PHE A 153 -6.42 4.27 4.76
CA PHE A 153 -5.82 4.44 6.10
C PHE A 153 -6.43 5.56 6.96
N HIS A 154 -6.42 5.36 8.29
CA HIS A 154 -6.72 6.38 9.32
C HIS A 154 -5.67 6.37 10.45
N PHE A 155 -5.10 7.54 10.76
CA PHE A 155 -3.93 7.69 11.65
C PHE A 155 -4.24 7.55 13.16
N SER A 156 -5.38 8.02 13.64
CA SER A 156 -5.66 8.09 15.08
C SER A 156 -5.78 6.71 15.74
N ALA A 157 -6.49 5.79 15.11
CA ALA A 157 -6.66 4.45 15.67
C ALA A 157 -5.39 3.60 15.63
N GLN A 158 -4.37 4.01 14.87
CA GLN A 158 -3.06 3.34 14.89
C GLN A 158 -2.39 3.51 16.25
N PHE A 159 -2.42 4.72 16.80
CA PHE A 159 -1.89 4.99 18.13
C PHE A 159 -2.63 4.17 19.18
N ASP A 160 -3.97 4.08 19.09
CA ASP A 160 -4.77 3.24 19.98
C ASP A 160 -4.42 1.74 19.85
N ILE A 161 -4.19 1.24 18.63
CA ILE A 161 -3.74 -0.14 18.39
C ILE A 161 -2.38 -0.37 19.02
N PHE A 162 -1.41 0.53 18.83
CA PHE A 162 -0.09 0.42 19.44
C PHE A 162 -0.16 0.47 20.96
N GLU A 163 -1.01 1.33 21.51
CA GLU A 163 -1.19 1.43 22.95
C GLU A 163 -1.77 0.15 23.55
N ALA A 164 -2.71 -0.48 22.87
CA ALA A 164 -3.37 -1.68 23.36
C ALA A 164 -2.59 -2.98 23.10
N ASN A 165 -1.68 -3.00 22.11
CA ASN A 165 -1.05 -4.24 21.64
C ASN A 165 0.49 -4.25 21.72
N VAL A 166 1.14 -3.13 22.03
CA VAL A 166 2.61 -3.02 22.06
C VAL A 166 3.07 -2.32 23.33
N SER A 167 4.09 -2.88 24.00
CA SER A 167 4.65 -2.29 25.23
C SER A 167 5.05 -0.83 25.02
N ARG A 168 4.83 0.00 26.05
CA ARG A 168 5.22 1.42 26.03
C ARG A 168 6.74 1.60 25.94
N GLU A 169 7.49 0.63 26.44
CA GLU A 169 8.96 0.65 26.46
C GLU A 169 9.58 0.18 25.15
N ASP A 170 8.77 -0.36 24.22
CA ASP A 170 9.28 -0.84 22.93
C ASP A 170 9.81 0.35 22.11
N PRO A 171 11.13 0.44 21.85
CA PRO A 171 11.71 1.54 21.09
C PRO A 171 11.12 1.65 19.68
N GLN A 172 10.64 0.54 19.12
CA GLN A 172 10.05 0.48 17.78
C GLN A 172 8.64 1.08 17.73
N ARG A 173 7.90 1.07 18.85
CA ARG A 173 6.64 1.80 18.98
C ARG A 173 6.86 3.30 18.85
N MET A 174 7.84 3.84 19.58
CA MET A 174 8.19 5.27 19.55
C MET A 174 8.68 5.69 18.16
N MET A 175 9.53 4.85 17.57
CA MET A 175 10.05 5.03 16.21
C MET A 175 8.92 5.09 15.17
N PHE A 176 7.98 4.14 15.21
CA PHE A 176 6.84 4.11 14.28
C PHE A 176 5.91 5.32 14.47
N GLY A 177 5.56 5.65 15.71
CA GLY A 177 4.69 6.79 16.02
C GLY A 177 5.29 8.12 15.56
N ARG A 178 6.58 8.35 15.82
CA ARG A 178 7.23 9.64 15.56
C ARG A 178 7.62 9.83 14.09
N GLU A 179 8.23 8.83 13.47
CA GLU A 179 8.92 9.01 12.20
C GLU A 179 8.09 8.49 11.00
N ILE A 180 7.11 7.59 11.25
CA ILE A 180 6.23 7.06 10.21
C ILE A 180 4.87 7.76 10.28
N LEU A 181 4.13 7.62 11.39
CA LEU A 181 2.81 8.24 11.53
C LEU A 181 2.89 9.76 11.66
N GLY A 182 3.87 10.27 12.42
CA GLY A 182 4.10 11.70 12.59
C GLY A 182 4.35 12.42 11.27
N ARG A 183 5.08 11.79 10.33
CA ARG A 183 5.33 12.37 9.01
C ARG A 183 4.04 12.54 8.20
N ASP A 184 3.23 11.49 8.15
CA ASP A 184 2.00 11.52 7.38
C ASP A 184 0.99 12.50 8.00
N ILE A 185 0.87 12.54 9.34
CA ILE A 185 0.04 13.53 10.06
C ILE A 185 0.51 14.96 9.75
N MET A 186 1.82 15.21 9.83
CA MET A 186 2.37 16.54 9.54
C MET A 186 2.11 16.96 8.09
N ASN A 187 2.17 16.05 7.12
CA ASN A 187 1.85 16.38 5.74
C ASN A 187 0.35 16.70 5.54
N VAL A 188 -0.56 16.02 6.25
CA VAL A 188 -2.00 16.36 6.22
C VAL A 188 -2.28 17.73 6.84
N VAL A 189 -1.65 18.04 7.97
CA VAL A 189 -1.96 19.23 8.78
C VAL A 189 -1.25 20.49 8.28
N ALA A 190 0.00 20.37 7.83
CA ALA A 190 0.87 21.52 7.58
C ALA A 190 1.14 21.81 6.09
N CYS A 191 0.78 20.92 5.17
CA CYS A 191 1.01 21.13 3.74
C CYS A 191 -0.31 21.46 3.01
N GLU A 192 -0.22 22.32 1.99
CA GLU A 192 -1.33 22.67 1.11
C GLU A 192 -0.93 22.51 -0.37
N GLY A 193 -1.89 22.59 -1.29
CA GLY A 193 -1.60 22.52 -2.73
C GLY A 193 -0.82 21.26 -3.14
N ILE A 194 0.16 21.41 -4.04
CA ILE A 194 1.00 20.32 -4.54
C ILE A 194 1.92 19.71 -3.47
N GLU A 195 2.23 20.47 -2.40
CA GLU A 195 3.06 20.01 -1.28
C GLU A 195 2.31 19.04 -0.35
N ARG A 196 0.96 19.05 -0.40
CA ARG A 196 0.12 18.08 0.32
C ARG A 196 -0.03 16.79 -0.48
N VAL A 197 0.78 15.80 -0.11
CA VAL A 197 0.80 14.44 -0.65
C VAL A 197 -0.30 13.58 -0.01
N GLU A 198 -0.43 13.63 1.31
CA GLU A 198 -1.46 12.93 2.06
C GLU A 198 -2.82 13.59 1.87
N ARG A 199 -3.65 12.97 1.04
CA ARG A 199 -5.04 13.40 0.80
C ARG A 199 -5.96 12.21 1.08
N PRO A 200 -6.34 11.98 2.36
CA PRO A 200 -7.20 10.87 2.71
C PRO A 200 -8.51 10.95 1.92
N LYS A 201 -8.84 9.88 1.23
CA LYS A 201 -10.13 9.71 0.54
C LYS A 201 -10.82 8.50 1.13
N THR A 202 -12.14 8.59 1.25
CA THR A 202 -12.96 7.45 1.68
C THR A 202 -12.93 6.34 0.64
N TYR A 203 -13.14 5.09 1.07
CA TYR A 203 -13.24 3.96 0.13
C TYR A 203 -14.40 4.14 -0.86
N LYS A 204 -15.47 4.85 -0.49
CA LYS A 204 -16.58 5.21 -1.39
C LYS A 204 -16.15 6.16 -2.51
N GLN A 205 -15.33 7.17 -2.20
CA GLN A 205 -14.75 8.06 -3.22
C GLN A 205 -13.83 7.29 -4.17
N TRP A 206 -13.06 6.33 -3.65
CA TRP A 206 -12.24 5.44 -4.47
C TRP A 206 -13.09 4.51 -5.33
N GLN A 207 -14.14 3.90 -4.78
CA GLN A 207 -15.10 3.11 -5.55
C GLN A 207 -15.65 3.91 -6.74
N ALA A 208 -16.11 5.15 -6.52
CA ALA A 208 -16.60 5.99 -7.61
C ALA A 208 -15.52 6.23 -8.69
N ARG A 209 -14.27 6.48 -8.28
CA ARG A 209 -13.16 6.68 -9.23
C ARG A 209 -12.82 5.43 -10.02
N THR A 210 -12.74 4.28 -9.35
CA THR A 210 -12.39 2.99 -9.96
C THR A 210 -13.49 2.53 -10.92
N LEU A 211 -14.77 2.76 -10.57
CA LEU A 211 -15.90 2.54 -11.48
C LEU A 211 -15.81 3.43 -12.72
N ARG A 212 -15.54 4.74 -12.57
CA ARG A 212 -15.35 5.67 -13.71
C ARG A 212 -14.17 5.29 -14.60
N ALA A 213 -13.12 4.68 -14.04
CA ALA A 213 -12.01 4.15 -14.83
C ALA A 213 -12.39 2.90 -15.64
N GLY A 214 -13.60 2.36 -15.48
CA GLY A 214 -14.14 1.21 -16.21
C GLY A 214 -13.76 -0.14 -15.62
N PHE A 215 -13.59 -0.19 -14.30
CA PHE A 215 -13.49 -1.44 -13.55
C PHE A 215 -14.84 -1.80 -12.92
N LYS A 216 -15.02 -3.09 -12.64
CA LYS A 216 -16.13 -3.61 -11.84
C LYS A 216 -15.59 -4.37 -10.62
N PRO A 217 -16.24 -4.23 -9.44
CA PRO A 217 -15.78 -4.92 -8.25
C PRO A 217 -16.05 -6.42 -8.35
N ILE A 218 -15.14 -7.21 -7.79
CA ILE A 218 -15.25 -8.67 -7.69
C ILE A 218 -15.83 -9.02 -6.31
N PRO A 219 -16.76 -10.00 -6.22
CA PRO A 219 -17.20 -10.56 -4.94
C PRO A 219 -16.02 -11.00 -4.07
N LEU A 220 -16.12 -10.73 -2.77
CA LEU A 220 -15.21 -11.34 -1.79
C LEU A 220 -15.57 -12.82 -1.64
N ASP A 221 -14.57 -13.66 -1.45
CA ASP A 221 -14.78 -15.05 -1.09
C ASP A 221 -15.28 -15.14 0.36
N GLU A 222 -16.54 -15.53 0.55
CA GLU A 222 -17.20 -15.58 1.85
C GLU A 222 -16.52 -16.56 2.83
N VAL A 223 -15.99 -17.68 2.32
CA VAL A 223 -15.27 -18.67 3.14
C VAL A 223 -13.97 -18.07 3.64
N LEU A 224 -13.24 -17.38 2.77
CA LEU A 224 -12.01 -16.67 3.13
C LEU A 224 -12.30 -15.55 4.14
N VAL A 225 -13.33 -14.73 3.90
CA VAL A 225 -13.73 -13.65 4.82
C VAL A 225 -14.07 -14.21 6.19
N LYS A 226 -14.88 -15.27 6.27
CA LYS A 226 -15.23 -15.94 7.53
C LYS A 226 -13.99 -16.49 8.23
N LYS A 227 -13.07 -17.10 7.49
CA LYS A 227 -11.79 -17.60 8.03
C LYS A 227 -10.94 -16.48 8.62
N VAL A 228 -10.80 -15.36 7.91
CA VAL A 228 -10.05 -14.19 8.40
C VAL A 228 -10.75 -13.58 9.62
N LYS A 229 -12.09 -13.47 9.61
CA LYS A 229 -12.87 -12.99 10.76
C LYS A 229 -12.63 -13.83 12.01
N ASN A 230 -12.73 -15.15 11.89
CA ASN A 230 -12.47 -16.08 13.00
C ASN A 230 -11.03 -15.99 13.51
N LEU A 231 -10.05 -15.86 12.59
CA LEU A 231 -8.64 -15.71 12.96
C LEU A 231 -8.42 -14.45 13.80
N VAL A 232 -8.99 -13.31 13.39
CA VAL A 232 -8.90 -12.04 14.11
C VAL A 232 -9.55 -12.17 15.48
N GLN A 233 -10.77 -12.70 15.55
CA GLN A 233 -11.52 -12.84 16.81
C GLN A 233 -10.84 -13.78 17.82
N SER A 234 -10.13 -14.82 17.34
CA SER A 234 -9.55 -15.84 18.22
C SER A 234 -8.14 -15.51 18.71
N ASN A 235 -7.39 -14.69 17.97
CA ASN A 235 -5.94 -14.50 18.21
C ASN A 235 -5.53 -13.05 18.47
N TYR A 236 -6.44 -12.09 18.30
CA TYR A 236 -6.13 -10.67 18.42
C TYR A 236 -7.10 -9.98 19.36
N ASN A 237 -6.75 -8.75 19.75
CA ASN A 237 -7.56 -7.93 20.63
C ASN A 237 -9.00 -7.79 20.08
N ARG A 238 -9.98 -7.98 20.95
CA ARG A 238 -11.43 -7.89 20.68
C ARG A 238 -11.88 -6.55 20.08
N ASP A 239 -11.09 -5.50 20.25
CA ASP A 239 -11.35 -4.18 19.67
C ASP A 239 -11.08 -4.13 18.16
N PHE A 240 -10.35 -5.10 17.59
CA PHE A 240 -10.25 -5.25 16.15
C PHE A 240 -11.59 -5.65 15.55
N ILE A 241 -11.99 -4.92 14.51
CA ILE A 241 -13.20 -5.23 13.74
C ILE A 241 -12.84 -5.67 12.33
N LEU A 242 -13.59 -6.64 11.83
CA LEU A 242 -13.59 -7.02 10.43
C LEU A 242 -15.04 -7.10 9.96
N ASP A 243 -15.38 -6.21 9.03
CA ASP A 243 -16.73 -6.02 8.51
C ASP A 243 -16.73 -6.07 6.98
N VAL A 244 -17.92 -6.21 6.40
CA VAL A 244 -18.12 -6.23 4.96
C VAL A 244 -19.16 -5.18 4.59
N ASP A 245 -18.76 -4.21 3.76
CA ASP A 245 -19.66 -3.25 3.14
C ASP A 245 -19.69 -3.47 1.62
N GLY A 246 -20.74 -4.12 1.14
CA GLY A 246 -20.90 -4.50 -0.26
C GLY A 246 -19.79 -5.42 -0.75
N ARG A 247 -18.85 -4.88 -1.54
CA ARG A 247 -17.70 -5.62 -2.11
C ARG A 247 -16.37 -5.27 -1.42
N TRP A 248 -16.44 -4.56 -0.29
CA TRP A 248 -15.29 -4.14 0.51
C TRP A 248 -15.19 -4.93 1.79
N MET A 249 -13.98 -5.34 2.13
CA MET A 249 -13.64 -5.83 3.46
C MET A 249 -13.06 -4.66 4.25
N LEU A 250 -13.72 -4.30 5.34
CA LEU A 250 -13.32 -3.20 6.22
C LEU A 250 -12.63 -3.79 7.45
N GLN A 251 -11.38 -3.39 7.66
CA GLN A 251 -10.59 -3.72 8.84
C GLN A 251 -10.53 -2.47 9.69
N GLY A 252 -10.79 -2.61 10.99
CA GLY A 252 -10.93 -1.47 11.87
C GLY A 252 -10.55 -1.72 13.32
N TRP A 253 -10.74 -0.69 14.12
CA TRP A 253 -10.49 -0.69 15.56
C TRP A 253 -11.55 0.15 16.28
N LYS A 254 -12.15 -0.39 17.35
CA LYS A 254 -13.17 0.29 18.19
C LYS A 254 -14.27 0.98 17.37
N GLY A 255 -14.85 0.26 16.41
CA GLY A 255 -15.93 0.77 15.56
C GLY A 255 -15.49 1.69 14.41
N ARG A 256 -14.19 1.98 14.26
CA ARG A 256 -13.66 2.82 13.17
C ARG A 256 -13.03 1.96 12.09
N ALA A 257 -13.51 2.06 10.86
CA ALA A 257 -12.85 1.46 9.70
C ALA A 257 -11.51 2.16 9.46
N LEU A 258 -10.43 1.38 9.35
CA LEU A 258 -9.08 1.88 9.14
C LEU A 258 -8.58 1.55 7.76
N ILE A 259 -8.78 0.30 7.33
CA ILE A 259 -8.37 -0.21 6.03
C ILE A 259 -9.58 -0.78 5.32
N ALA A 260 -9.80 -0.33 4.08
CA ALA A 260 -10.79 -0.91 3.19
C ALA A 260 -10.06 -1.65 2.06
N LEU A 261 -10.39 -2.93 1.87
CA LEU A 261 -9.82 -3.79 0.83
C LEU A 261 -10.90 -4.19 -0.16
N SER A 262 -10.59 -4.14 -1.45
CA SER A 262 -11.48 -4.63 -2.52
C SER A 262 -10.67 -5.20 -3.67
N CYS A 263 -11.31 -6.05 -4.47
CA CYS A 263 -10.75 -6.63 -5.69
C CYS A 263 -11.55 -6.17 -6.90
N TRP A 264 -10.87 -5.89 -8.02
CA TRP A 264 -11.49 -5.35 -9.23
C TRP A 264 -11.00 -6.07 -10.47
N LYS A 265 -11.86 -6.14 -11.49
CA LYS A 265 -11.51 -6.54 -12.86
C LYS A 265 -12.00 -5.50 -13.86
N PRO A 266 -11.37 -5.35 -15.03
CA PRO A 266 -11.91 -4.48 -16.07
C PRO A 266 -13.34 -4.87 -16.46
N ALA A 267 -14.19 -3.87 -16.70
CA ALA A 267 -15.43 -4.08 -17.42
C ALA A 267 -15.08 -4.41 -18.88
N ARG A 268 -15.62 -5.52 -19.41
CA ARG A 268 -15.60 -5.79 -20.84
C ARG A 268 -16.54 -4.76 -21.48
N ASN A 269 -16.05 -4.04 -22.48
CA ASN A 269 -16.91 -3.24 -23.36
C ASN A 269 -17.82 -4.17 -24.15
#